data_AF-A0A536SUK6-F1
#
_entry.id   AF-A0A536SUK6-F1
#
_cell.length_a   1.000
_cell.length_b   1.000
_cell.length_c   1.000
_cell.angle_alpha   90.00
_cell.angle_beta   90.00
_cell.angle_gamma   90.00
#
_symmetry.space_group_name_H-M   'P 1'
#
loop_
_entity.id
_entity.type
_entity.pdbx_description
1 polymer ?
#
loop_
_entity_poly.entity_id
_entity_poly.type
_entity_poly.pdbx_seq_one_letter_code
_entity_poly.pdbx_strand_id
1 'polypeptide(L)' 'GLQDQRERRMINADDKLRAVFGGKGKVSMFEMTKLVNKHMS' A
#
# COMPACT_ATOMS: atom_id res chain seq x y z
N GLY A 1 3.16 -10.72 7.39
CA GLY A 1 2.70 -10.22 6.08
C GLY A 1 2.04 -8.88 6.28
N LEU A 2 2.10 -8.00 5.28
CA LEU A 2 1.57 -6.62 5.36
C LEU A 2 0.07 -6.52 5.01
N GLN A 3 -0.53 -7.61 4.54
CA GLN A 3 -1.97 -7.71 4.32
C GLN A 3 -2.71 -7.69 5.67
N ASP A 4 -3.77 -6.89 5.76
CA ASP A 4 -4.60 -6.77 6.96
C ASP A 4 -5.30 -8.12 7.24
N GLN A 5 -5.23 -8.56 8.51
CA GLN A 5 -5.75 -9.86 8.93
C GLN A 5 -7.28 -9.91 8.99
N ARG A 6 -7.93 -8.78 9.23
CA ARG A 6 -9.39 -8.65 9.31
C ARG A 6 -9.97 -8.35 7.93
N GLU A 7 -9.27 -7.50 7.18
CA GLU A 7 -9.72 -7.03 5.87
C GLU A 7 -8.68 -7.35 4.81
N ARG A 8 -8.69 -8.60 4.31
CA ARG A 8 -7.65 -9.13 3.40
C ARG A 8 -7.51 -8.36 2.07
N ARG A 9 -8.37 -7.41 1.75
CA ARG A 9 -8.24 -6.53 0.57
C ARG A 9 -7.33 -5.33 0.82
N MET A 10 -6.96 -5.09 2.07
CA MET A 10 -6.14 -3.97 2.48
C MET A 10 -4.73 -4.41 2.85
N ILE A 11 -3.81 -3.47 2.65
CA ILE A 11 -2.40 -3.60 2.98
C ILE A 11 -2.05 -2.47 3.94
N ASN A 12 -1.52 -2.86 5.10
CA ASN A 12 -0.96 -1.96 6.09
C ASN A 12 0.47 -1.61 5.66
N ALA A 13 0.72 -0.31 5.51
CA ALA A 13 1.99 0.19 5.03
C ALA A 13 2.99 0.28 6.20
N ASP A 14 4.14 -0.37 6.04
CA ASP A 14 5.31 -0.09 6.88
C ASP A 14 5.99 1.22 6.44
N ASP A 15 7.01 1.65 7.16
CA ASP A 15 7.67 2.93 6.90
C ASP A 15 8.23 3.03 5.47
N LYS A 16 8.65 1.90 4.87
CA LYS A 16 9.14 1.86 3.48
C LYS A 16 7.99 2.00 2.49
N LEU A 17 6.89 1.28 2.70
CA LEU A 17 5.71 1.34 1.85
C LEU A 17 4.98 2.66 1.96
N ARG A 18 5.07 3.37 3.09
CA ARG A 18 4.51 4.72 3.22
C ARG A 18 5.13 5.68 2.20
N ALA A 19 6.42 5.56 1.88
CA ALA A 19 7.03 6.38 0.83
C ALA A 19 6.43 6.10 -0.56
N VAL A 20 6.16 4.82 -0.86
CA VAL A 20 5.55 4.39 -2.13
C VAL A 20 4.05 4.73 -2.20
N PHE A 21 3.35 4.65 -1.07
CA PHE A 21 1.91 4.88 -0.98
C PHE A 21 1.52 6.34 -0.72
N GLY A 22 2.45 7.28 -0.86
CA GLY A 22 2.19 8.71 -0.69
C GLY A 22 1.84 9.09 0.75
N GLY A 23 2.47 8.44 1.73
CA GLY A 23 2.29 8.65 3.16
C GLY A 23 1.13 7.88 3.79
N LYS A 24 0.30 7.20 2.98
CA LYS A 24 -0.85 6.42 3.49
C LYS A 24 -0.37 5.23 4.33
N GLY A 25 -0.93 5.11 5.54
CA GLY A 25 -0.67 3.98 6.45
C GLY A 25 -1.43 2.70 6.08
N LYS A 26 -2.46 2.80 5.23
CA LYS A 26 -3.27 1.66 4.76
C LYS A 26 -3.77 1.96 3.35
N VAL A 27 -3.68 0.97 2.46
CA VAL A 27 -4.16 1.08 1.07
C VAL A 27 -4.90 -0.18 0.66
N SER A 28 -5.82 -0.08 -0.29
CA SER A 28 -6.42 -1.26 -0.94
C SER A 28 -5.48 -1.85 -1.99
N MET A 29 -5.67 -3.14 -2.33
CA MET A 29 -4.93 -3.75 -3.46
C MET A 29 -5.18 -3.04 -4.80
N PHE A 30 -6.34 -2.40 -4.99
CA PHE A 30 -6.63 -1.62 -6.19
C PHE A 30 -5.78 -0.34 -6.25
N GLU A 31 -5.63 0.35 -5.12
CA GLU A 31 -4.75 1.53 -5.02
C GLU A 31 -3.26 1.16 -5.12
N MET A 32 -2.88 -0.02 -4.63
CA MET A 32 -1.49 -0.50 -4.60
C MET A 32 -0.86 -0.48 -5.99
N THR A 33 -1.51 -1.07 -7.00
CA THR A 33 -0.99 -1.10 -8.38
C THR A 33 -0.80 0.31 -8.94
N LYS A 34 -1.74 1.23 -8.68
CA LYS A 34 -1.67 2.61 -9.18
C LYS A 34 -0.52 3.39 -8.52
N LEU A 35 -0.35 3.23 -7.20
CA LEU A 35 0.68 3.93 -6.43
C LEU A 35 2.08 3.41 -6.77
N VAL A 36 2.23 2.09 -6.93
CA VAL A 36 3.50 1.47 -7.36
C VAL A 36 3.90 1.95 -8.75
N ASN A 37 2.98 1.93 -9.73
CA ASN A 37 3.27 2.39 -11.08
C ASN A 37 3.76 3.85 -11.11
N LYS A 38 3.21 4.72 -10.26
CA LYS A 38 3.66 6.12 -10.14
C LYS A 38 5.11 6.24 -9.63
N HIS A 39 5.57 5.28 -8.83
CA HIS A 39 6.91 5.29 -8.25
C HIS A 39 7.98 4.66 -9.16
N MET A 40 7.57 3.96 -10.22
CA MET A 40 8.46 3.32 -11.20
C MET A 40 8.77 4.22 -12.41
N SER A 41 8.33 5.49 -12.38
CA SER A 41 8.56 6.49 -13.43
C SER A 41 9.86 7.26 -13.21
#